data_AF-A0A084JQD1-F1
#
_entry.id   AF-A0A084JQD1-F1
#
_cell.length_a   1.000
_cell.length_b   1.000
_cell.length_c   1.000
_cell.angle_alpha   90.00
_cell.angle_beta   90.00
_cell.angle_gamma   90.00
#
_symmetry.space_group_name_H-M   'P 1'
#
loop_
_entity.id
_entity.type
_entity.pdbx_description
1 polymer ?
#
loop_
_entity_poly.entity_id
_entity_poly.type
_entity_poly.pdbx_seq_one_letter_code
_entity_poly.pdbx_strand_id
1 'polypeptide(L)'
;MKKRFKKLTTFSGILALAILGSTMTSYAKAKLSYSWANETTVTISATEAQAMGYWNKSDRNRWNFLKYENDFPVANAYIESFTEPGVFYFVQTDGNMLINDIHDGYIYGEDGKRGAATDAKYFTYNSDLASRIGHWVENDYGWIFINNSTGDSITEAWVENEPGIYYFLMENGVMQTSKNRNEGKTPDGYVVNTDGKWCKPN
;
A
#
# COMPACT_ATOMS: atom_id res chain seq x y z
N MET A 1 36.27 -47.00 65.26
CA MET A 1 37.01 -46.96 63.98
C MET A 1 36.65 -48.15 63.11
N LYS A 2 35.96 -47.94 61.99
CA LYS A 2 35.97 -48.81 60.79
C LYS A 2 35.37 -48.01 59.63
N LYS A 3 36.25 -47.50 58.75
CA LYS A 3 35.90 -46.89 57.46
C LYS A 3 35.44 -47.98 56.51
N ARG A 4 34.34 -47.78 55.76
CA ARG A 4 34.11 -48.48 54.48
C ARG A 4 33.51 -47.53 53.44
N PHE A 5 34.08 -47.66 52.25
CA PHE A 5 34.03 -46.81 51.08
C PHE A 5 32.82 -47.09 50.18
N LYS A 6 32.35 -46.02 49.52
CA LYS A 6 31.80 -45.88 48.15
C LYS A 6 30.90 -46.97 47.58
N LYS A 7 29.70 -46.58 47.15
CA LYS A 7 29.26 -46.71 45.74
C LYS A 7 28.36 -45.51 45.35
N LEU A 8 28.90 -44.71 44.43
CA LEU A 8 28.18 -43.69 43.65
C LEU A 8 27.47 -44.44 42.51
N THR A 9 26.15 -44.33 42.41
CA THR A 9 25.41 -44.82 41.24
C THR A 9 24.67 -43.64 40.65
N THR A 10 25.24 -43.09 39.60
CA THR A 10 24.65 -42.07 38.73
C THR A 10 23.78 -42.80 37.72
N PHE A 11 22.47 -42.58 37.72
CA PHE A 11 21.60 -42.95 36.61
C PHE A 11 21.16 -41.68 35.90
N SER A 12 21.61 -41.58 34.66
CA SER A 12 21.27 -40.55 33.70
C SER A 12 19.79 -40.63 33.32
N GLY A 13 18.98 -39.72 33.84
CA GLY A 13 17.62 -39.49 33.37
C GLY A 13 17.66 -38.57 32.15
N ILE A 14 17.48 -39.15 30.96
CA ILE A 14 17.33 -38.44 29.70
C ILE A 14 15.85 -38.08 29.51
N LEU A 15 15.62 -36.76 29.37
CA LEU A 15 14.73 -36.08 28.44
C LEU A 15 13.22 -36.42 28.43
N ALA A 16 12.42 -35.50 28.96
CA ALA A 16 11.13 -35.14 28.38
C ALA A 16 10.85 -33.65 28.69
N LEU A 17 11.52 -32.76 27.96
CA LEU A 17 11.20 -31.35 27.92
C LEU A 17 10.20 -31.14 26.78
N ALA A 18 8.91 -31.35 27.06
CA ALA A 18 7.85 -30.90 26.17
C ALA A 18 7.68 -29.38 26.35
N ILE A 19 8.58 -28.61 25.73
CA ILE A 19 8.30 -27.21 25.41
C ILE A 19 7.35 -27.28 24.22
N LEU A 20 6.05 -27.14 24.49
CA LEU A 20 5.09 -26.77 23.46
C LEU A 20 5.51 -25.40 22.95
N GLY A 21 6.24 -25.42 21.84
CA GLY A 21 6.54 -24.26 21.03
C GLY A 21 5.26 -23.74 20.43
N SER A 22 4.63 -22.78 21.10
CA SER A 22 4.06 -21.66 20.38
C SER A 22 5.21 -20.66 20.20
N THR A 23 5.92 -20.76 19.08
CA THR A 23 6.58 -19.57 18.55
C THR A 23 5.44 -18.58 18.32
N MET A 24 5.29 -17.61 19.22
CA MET A 24 4.63 -16.39 18.83
C MET A 24 5.48 -15.85 17.69
N THR A 25 4.97 -15.94 16.48
CA THR A 25 5.41 -15.11 15.38
C THR A 25 5.13 -13.69 15.85
N SER A 26 6.10 -13.10 16.54
CA SER A 26 6.23 -11.66 16.57
C SER A 26 6.35 -11.28 15.10
N TYR A 27 5.29 -10.68 14.55
CA TYR A 27 5.45 -9.84 13.39
C TYR A 27 6.39 -8.73 13.82
N ALA A 28 7.69 -8.96 13.62
CA ALA A 28 8.62 -7.87 13.47
C ALA A 28 8.01 -7.03 12.36
N LYS A 29 7.46 -5.87 12.75
CA LYS A 29 7.10 -4.80 11.82
C LYS A 29 8.35 -4.60 10.98
N ALA A 30 8.35 -5.12 9.76
CA ALA A 30 9.46 -5.00 8.86
C ALA A 30 9.70 -3.51 8.74
N LYS A 31 10.81 -3.05 9.30
CA LYS A 31 11.31 -1.71 9.03
C LYS A 31 11.67 -1.76 7.56
N LEU A 32 10.83 -1.15 6.73
CA LEU A 32 11.03 -1.01 5.30
C LEU A 32 12.39 -0.34 5.09
N SER A 33 13.40 -1.15 4.81
CA SER A 33 14.63 -0.68 4.19
C SER A 33 14.42 -0.82 2.69
N TYR A 34 13.77 0.17 2.09
CA TYR A 34 13.89 0.38 0.66
C TYR A 34 15.36 0.75 0.38
N SER A 35 16.06 -0.10 -0.36
CA SER A 35 17.42 0.16 -0.85
C SER A 35 17.44 -0.09 -2.35
N TRP A 36 16.70 0.74 -3.10
CA TRP A 36 17.14 1.12 -4.44
C TRP A 36 18.12 2.26 -4.21
N ALA A 37 19.40 2.05 -4.50
CA ALA A 37 20.47 2.95 -4.07
C ALA A 37 20.21 4.42 -4.46
N ASN A 38 19.73 5.21 -3.49
CA ASN A 38 19.84 6.65 -3.31
C ASN A 38 19.78 7.55 -4.56
N GLU A 39 18.81 7.37 -5.45
CA GLU A 39 18.36 8.52 -6.24
C GLU A 39 17.42 9.32 -5.34
N THR A 40 17.98 10.35 -4.70
CA THR A 40 17.21 11.30 -3.90
C THR A 40 16.15 11.93 -4.76
N THR A 41 14.88 11.60 -4.48
CA THR A 41 13.73 12.23 -5.11
C THR A 41 13.82 13.74 -4.92
N VAL A 42 13.79 14.49 -6.01
CA VAL A 42 13.89 15.95 -5.98
C VAL A 42 12.48 16.54 -5.91
N THR A 43 12.29 17.59 -5.11
CA THR A 43 11.08 18.42 -5.18
C THR A 43 11.40 19.70 -5.90
N ILE A 44 10.64 20.03 -6.94
CA ILE A 44 10.82 21.18 -7.80
C ILE A 44 9.61 22.10 -7.58
N SER A 45 9.87 23.32 -7.09
CA SER A 45 8.82 24.31 -6.87
C SER A 45 8.19 24.78 -8.17
N ALA A 46 7.00 25.38 -8.11
CA ALA A 46 6.30 25.86 -9.30
C ALA A 46 7.15 26.88 -10.09
N THR A 47 7.84 27.78 -9.39
CA THR A 47 8.73 28.79 -9.99
C THR A 47 9.91 28.16 -10.71
N GLU A 48 10.58 27.19 -10.08
CA GLU A 48 11.73 26.49 -10.69
C GLU A 48 11.28 25.66 -11.89
N ALA A 49 10.16 24.96 -11.77
CA ALA A 49 9.62 24.14 -12.85
C ALA A 49 9.23 25.01 -14.06
N GLN A 50 8.58 26.17 -13.84
CA GLN A 50 8.26 27.12 -14.92
C GLN A 50 9.50 27.65 -15.65
N ALA A 51 10.61 27.86 -14.93
CA ALA A 51 11.87 28.29 -15.54
C ALA A 51 12.60 27.16 -16.28
N MET A 52 12.40 25.91 -15.82
CA MET A 52 13.15 24.76 -16.30
C MET A 52 12.50 24.06 -17.49
N GLY A 53 11.17 23.99 -17.57
CA GLY A 53 10.49 23.13 -18.55
C GLY A 53 8.98 23.29 -18.67
N TYR A 54 8.37 22.30 -19.31
CA TYR A 54 6.95 22.28 -19.63
C TYR A 54 6.38 20.86 -19.60
N TRP A 55 5.07 20.75 -19.36
CA TRP A 55 4.33 19.49 -19.46
C TRP A 55 4.05 19.16 -20.93
N ASN A 56 4.44 17.96 -21.34
CA ASN A 56 4.15 17.41 -22.66
C ASN A 56 3.27 16.16 -22.53
N LYS A 57 2.13 16.15 -23.21
CA LYS A 57 1.29 14.95 -23.31
C LYS A 57 1.83 14.07 -24.43
N SER A 58 2.43 12.94 -24.06
CA SER A 58 2.87 11.93 -25.03
C SER A 58 1.71 11.03 -25.45
N ASP A 59 2.01 10.00 -26.23
CA ASP A 59 1.00 9.07 -26.72
C ASP A 59 0.33 8.30 -25.58
N ARG A 60 -0.95 7.94 -25.77
CA ARG A 60 -1.72 7.08 -24.85
C ARG A 60 -1.92 7.65 -23.43
N ASN A 61 -2.28 8.93 -23.32
CA ASN A 61 -2.58 9.58 -22.03
C ASN A 61 -1.43 9.62 -21.03
N ARG A 62 -0.19 9.52 -21.51
CA ARG A 62 0.99 9.74 -20.68
C ARG A 62 1.40 11.20 -20.71
N TRP A 63 1.89 11.69 -19.58
CA TRP A 63 2.45 13.02 -19.46
C TRP A 63 3.91 12.91 -19.06
N ASN A 64 4.74 13.79 -19.61
CA ASN A 64 6.15 13.91 -19.27
C ASN A 64 6.42 15.39 -18.96
N PHE A 65 7.37 15.65 -18.08
CA PHE A 65 7.87 17.02 -17.88
C PHE A 65 9.20 17.16 -18.59
N LEU A 66 9.27 17.98 -19.65
CA LEU A 66 10.45 18.12 -20.49
C LEU A 66 11.19 19.43 -20.17
N LYS A 67 12.53 19.38 -20.14
CA LYS A 67 13.37 20.58 -19.97
C LYS A 67 13.44 21.38 -21.26
N TYR A 68 13.43 22.72 -21.18
CA TYR A 68 13.53 23.58 -22.37
C TYR A 68 14.85 23.46 -23.14
N GLU A 69 15.94 23.12 -22.46
CA GLU A 69 17.28 23.11 -23.08
C GLU A 69 17.44 22.01 -24.15
N ASN A 70 16.78 20.86 -23.97
CA ASN A 70 17.05 19.67 -24.76
C ASN A 70 15.85 18.71 -24.89
N ASP A 71 14.66 19.12 -24.45
CA ASP A 71 13.45 18.28 -24.39
C ASP A 71 13.66 16.96 -23.63
N PHE A 72 14.66 16.89 -22.73
CA PHE A 72 14.92 15.69 -21.96
C PHE A 72 13.91 15.60 -20.79
N PRO A 73 13.31 14.42 -20.56
CA PRO A 73 12.35 14.27 -19.48
C PRO A 73 13.05 14.40 -18.12
N VAL A 74 12.41 15.11 -17.21
CA VAL A 74 12.71 15.03 -15.78
C VAL A 74 12.27 13.65 -15.30
N ALA A 75 13.03 13.07 -14.36
CA ALA A 75 12.74 11.75 -13.81
C ALA A 75 12.92 11.77 -12.29
N ASN A 76 12.19 10.90 -11.60
CA ASN A 76 12.20 10.74 -10.14
C ASN A 76 12.07 12.06 -9.36
N ALA A 77 11.02 12.83 -9.65
CA ALA A 77 10.82 14.15 -9.07
C ALA A 77 9.37 14.47 -8.76
N TYR A 78 9.15 15.19 -7.66
CA TYR A 78 7.90 15.91 -7.39
C TYR A 78 7.94 17.27 -8.07
N ILE A 79 6.94 17.57 -8.88
CA ILE A 79 6.81 18.85 -9.60
C ILE A 79 5.56 19.56 -9.09
N GLU A 80 5.72 20.74 -8.52
CA GLU A 80 4.57 21.54 -8.07
C GLU A 80 3.79 22.13 -9.26
N SER A 81 2.47 22.19 -9.13
CA SER A 81 1.57 22.73 -10.13
C SER A 81 1.82 24.21 -10.41
N PHE A 82 1.75 24.60 -11.68
CA PHE A 82 1.92 25.99 -12.11
C PHE A 82 0.75 26.89 -11.73
N THR A 83 -0.44 26.29 -11.54
CA THR A 83 -1.70 27.02 -11.36
C THR A 83 -2.34 26.79 -10.00
N GLU A 84 -1.88 25.77 -9.26
CA GLU A 84 -2.48 25.35 -7.99
C GLU A 84 -1.37 25.17 -6.94
N PRO A 85 -1.00 26.23 -6.20
CA PRO A 85 0.05 26.15 -5.18
C PRO A 85 -0.18 25.00 -4.18
N GLY A 86 0.88 24.25 -3.87
CA GLY A 86 0.81 23.09 -2.97
C GLY A 86 0.30 21.78 -3.60
N VAL A 87 -0.18 21.79 -4.84
CA VAL A 87 -0.47 20.57 -5.60
C VAL A 87 0.80 20.07 -6.27
N PHE A 88 1.09 18.78 -6.18
CA PHE A 88 2.28 18.18 -6.78
C PHE A 88 1.90 17.06 -7.75
N TYR A 89 2.76 16.82 -8.72
CA TYR A 89 2.76 15.67 -9.61
C TYR A 89 4.05 14.90 -9.37
N PHE A 90 4.03 13.58 -9.53
CA PHE A 90 5.25 12.78 -9.44
C PHE A 90 5.63 12.26 -10.82
N VAL A 91 6.87 12.48 -11.22
CA VAL A 91 7.45 11.95 -12.45
C VAL A 91 8.37 10.81 -12.08
N GLN A 92 8.08 9.62 -12.61
CA GLN A 92 8.78 8.36 -12.34
C GLN A 92 10.19 8.37 -12.95
N THR A 93 10.97 7.33 -12.65
CA THR A 93 12.34 7.15 -13.17
C THR A 93 12.41 7.00 -14.69
N ASP A 94 11.32 6.58 -15.34
CA ASP A 94 11.21 6.50 -16.80
C ASP A 94 10.76 7.82 -17.46
N GLY A 95 10.58 8.88 -16.66
CA GLY A 95 10.17 10.20 -17.10
C GLY A 95 8.66 10.38 -17.30
N ASN A 96 7.83 9.36 -17.04
CA ASN A 96 6.38 9.46 -17.11
C ASN A 96 5.79 9.96 -15.79
N MET A 97 4.77 10.80 -15.89
CA MET A 97 3.94 11.20 -14.75
C MET A 97 3.19 9.99 -14.22
N LEU A 98 3.27 9.79 -12.92
CA LEU A 98 2.51 8.79 -12.21
C LEU A 98 1.03 9.19 -12.21
N ILE A 99 0.17 8.29 -12.68
CA ILE A 99 -1.28 8.46 -12.72
C ILE A 99 -1.94 7.15 -12.27
N ASN A 100 -3.05 7.26 -11.57
CA ASN A 100 -3.80 6.12 -11.03
C ASN A 100 -2.90 5.14 -10.28
N ASP A 101 -2.05 5.63 -9.39
CA ASP A 101 -1.10 4.79 -8.64
C ASP A 101 -0.74 5.45 -7.31
N ILE A 102 0.04 4.72 -6.51
CA ILE A 102 0.51 5.15 -5.19
C ILE A 102 2.03 5.22 -5.18
N HIS A 103 2.56 6.34 -4.68
CA HIS A 103 3.99 6.53 -4.47
C HIS A 103 4.25 7.33 -3.19
N ASP A 104 5.19 6.85 -2.38
CA ASP A 104 5.54 7.40 -1.06
C ASP A 104 4.34 7.67 -0.14
N GLY A 105 3.30 6.84 -0.21
CA GLY A 105 2.09 6.98 0.59
C GLY A 105 1.12 8.07 0.11
N TYR A 106 1.33 8.63 -1.08
CA TYR A 106 0.40 9.54 -1.75
C TYR A 106 -0.29 8.87 -2.94
N ILE A 107 -1.53 9.32 -3.21
CA ILE A 107 -2.32 8.87 -4.36
C ILE A 107 -2.14 9.86 -5.50
N TYR A 108 -2.03 9.32 -6.71
CA TYR A 108 -2.03 10.10 -7.93
C TYR A 108 -3.29 9.73 -8.72
N GLY A 109 -4.17 10.71 -8.92
CA GLY A 109 -5.41 10.53 -9.68
C GLY A 109 -5.17 10.34 -11.18
N GLU A 110 -6.26 10.30 -11.97
CA GLU A 110 -6.19 10.26 -13.44
C GLU A 110 -5.50 11.48 -14.04
N ASP A 111 -5.57 12.62 -13.35
CA ASP A 111 -4.91 13.87 -13.69
C ASP A 111 -3.47 13.96 -13.16
N GLY A 112 -3.00 12.94 -12.42
CA GLY A 112 -1.68 12.89 -11.80
C GLY A 112 -1.50 13.81 -10.60
N LYS A 113 -2.57 14.44 -10.10
CA LYS A 113 -2.45 15.26 -8.90
C LYS A 113 -2.21 14.39 -7.68
N ARG A 114 -1.22 14.78 -6.88
CA ARG A 114 -0.93 14.21 -5.57
C ARG A 114 -2.04 14.60 -4.60
N GLY A 115 -2.92 13.64 -4.31
CA GLY A 115 -3.84 13.74 -3.20
C GLY A 115 -3.15 13.32 -1.90
N ALA A 116 -3.43 14.04 -0.81
CA ALA A 116 -3.15 13.51 0.51
C ALA A 116 -4.00 12.24 0.69
N ALA A 117 -3.37 11.13 1.09
CA ALA A 117 -4.07 9.90 1.46
C ALA A 117 -5.11 10.10 2.59
N THR A 118 -5.14 11.28 3.21
CA THR A 118 -5.99 11.61 4.37
C THR A 118 -7.28 12.35 4.02
N ASP A 119 -7.43 12.94 2.83
CA ASP A 119 -8.64 13.72 2.49
C ASP A 119 -9.80 12.85 1.99
N ALA A 120 -9.49 11.61 1.56
CA ALA A 120 -10.40 10.50 1.61
C ALA A 120 -9.96 9.63 2.79
N LYS A 121 -10.74 9.57 3.87
CA LYS A 121 -10.40 8.74 5.05
C LYS A 121 -10.11 7.28 4.69
N TYR A 122 -10.59 6.84 3.52
CA TYR A 122 -10.38 5.54 2.91
C TYR A 122 -10.17 5.69 1.40
N PHE A 123 -9.15 5.02 0.86
CA PHE A 123 -8.85 5.01 -0.59
C PHE A 123 -10.03 4.44 -1.37
N THR A 124 -10.29 4.87 -2.61
CA THR A 124 -11.25 4.19 -3.50
C THR A 124 -10.54 3.84 -4.80
N TYR A 125 -10.32 2.55 -5.04
CA TYR A 125 -9.82 2.06 -6.32
C TYR A 125 -11.01 1.80 -7.23
N ASN A 126 -11.09 2.43 -8.40
CA ASN A 126 -12.14 2.12 -9.36
C ASN A 126 -11.91 0.74 -9.99
N SER A 127 -12.91 0.19 -10.69
CA SER A 127 -12.83 -1.18 -11.24
C SER A 127 -11.65 -1.40 -12.18
N ASP A 128 -11.35 -0.41 -13.03
CA ASP A 128 -10.25 -0.48 -13.97
C ASP A 128 -8.90 -0.48 -13.24
N LEU A 129 -8.76 0.38 -12.23
CA LEU A 129 -7.56 0.46 -11.42
C LEU A 129 -7.36 -0.81 -10.59
N ALA A 130 -8.40 -1.24 -9.87
CA ALA A 130 -8.38 -2.47 -9.07
C ALA A 130 -7.89 -3.67 -9.91
N SER A 131 -8.44 -3.85 -11.12
CA SER A 131 -8.04 -4.95 -12.00
C SER A 131 -6.56 -4.93 -12.42
N ARG A 132 -5.94 -3.74 -12.45
CA ARG A 132 -4.53 -3.58 -12.81
C ARG A 132 -3.61 -3.75 -11.62
N ILE A 133 -3.99 -3.17 -10.47
CA ILE A 133 -3.10 -3.08 -9.32
C ILE A 133 -3.16 -4.31 -8.43
N GLY A 134 -4.17 -5.16 -8.53
CA GLY A 134 -4.28 -6.28 -7.61
C GLY A 134 -5.27 -7.36 -7.99
N HIS A 135 -5.44 -8.31 -7.07
CA HIS A 135 -6.40 -9.40 -7.20
C HIS A 135 -6.91 -9.84 -5.82
N TRP A 136 -8.10 -10.42 -5.80
CA TRP A 136 -8.70 -10.97 -4.59
C TRP A 136 -8.14 -12.36 -4.28
N VAL A 137 -7.82 -12.58 -3.00
CA VAL A 137 -7.38 -13.87 -2.46
C VAL A 137 -8.21 -14.18 -1.21
N GLU A 138 -8.70 -15.41 -1.07
CA GLU A 138 -9.37 -15.85 0.15
C GLU A 138 -8.36 -16.52 1.09
N ASN A 139 -8.44 -16.21 2.38
CA ASN A 139 -7.66 -16.84 3.44
C ASN A 139 -8.57 -17.27 4.62
N ASP A 140 -7.98 -17.81 5.69
CA ASP A 140 -8.70 -18.31 6.86
C ASP A 140 -9.58 -17.26 7.58
N TYR A 141 -9.31 -15.96 7.36
CA TYR A 141 -10.02 -14.84 7.95
C TYR A 141 -11.02 -14.19 6.98
N GLY A 142 -10.96 -14.50 5.69
CA GLY A 142 -11.84 -13.99 4.64
C GLY A 142 -11.09 -13.51 3.40
N TRP A 143 -11.76 -12.68 2.61
CA TRP A 143 -11.19 -12.12 1.38
C TRP A 143 -10.22 -10.99 1.69
N ILE A 144 -9.07 -10.96 1.03
CA ILE A 144 -8.09 -9.87 1.03
C ILE A 144 -7.83 -9.44 -0.41
N PHE A 145 -7.36 -8.21 -0.59
CA PHE A 145 -6.96 -7.71 -1.90
C PHE A 145 -5.46 -7.53 -1.95
N ILE A 146 -4.77 -8.29 -2.80
CA ILE A 146 -3.31 -8.30 -2.92
C ILE A 146 -2.89 -7.37 -4.04
N ASN A 147 -1.97 -6.45 -3.74
CA ASN A 147 -1.33 -5.62 -4.74
C ASN A 147 -0.36 -6.47 -5.59
N ASN A 148 -0.51 -6.43 -6.91
CA ASN A 148 0.28 -7.21 -7.87
C ASN A 148 1.75 -6.78 -7.92
N SER A 149 2.07 -5.51 -7.66
CA SER A 149 3.45 -5.00 -7.73
C SER A 149 4.23 -5.26 -6.45
N THR A 150 3.58 -5.16 -5.29
CA THR A 150 4.25 -5.34 -3.99
C THR A 150 4.04 -6.71 -3.37
N GLY A 151 2.95 -7.40 -3.71
CA GLY A 151 2.53 -8.65 -3.06
C GLY A 151 1.85 -8.44 -1.70
N ASP A 152 1.71 -7.19 -1.24
CA ASP A 152 1.11 -6.87 0.05
C ASP A 152 -0.42 -6.76 -0.04
N SER A 153 -1.11 -7.00 1.08
CA SER A 153 -2.54 -6.73 1.17
C SER A 153 -2.81 -5.23 1.26
N ILE A 154 -3.77 -4.74 0.48
CA ILE A 154 -4.33 -3.40 0.65
C ILE A 154 -5.15 -3.36 1.95
N THR A 155 -4.96 -2.30 2.75
CA THR A 155 -5.66 -2.08 4.02
C THR A 155 -6.34 -0.71 4.03
N GLU A 156 -7.38 -0.56 4.85
CA GLU A 156 -8.13 0.70 5.04
C GLU A 156 -8.54 1.39 3.73
N ALA A 157 -9.17 0.63 2.83
CA ALA A 157 -9.50 1.10 1.49
C ALA A 157 -10.79 0.49 0.96
N TRP A 158 -11.53 1.26 0.17
CA TRP A 158 -12.54 0.79 -0.76
C TRP A 158 -11.90 0.30 -2.06
N VAL A 159 -12.29 -0.89 -2.50
CA VAL A 159 -11.94 -1.47 -3.80
C VAL A 159 -13.23 -1.68 -4.58
N GLU A 160 -13.37 -1.00 -5.71
CA GLU A 160 -14.43 -1.25 -6.68
C GLU A 160 -14.04 -2.45 -7.53
N ASN A 161 -14.82 -3.51 -7.50
CA ASN A 161 -14.55 -4.69 -8.32
C ASN A 161 -15.24 -4.61 -9.69
N GLU A 162 -16.41 -3.98 -9.70
CA GLU A 162 -17.27 -3.75 -10.86
C GLU A 162 -17.88 -2.35 -10.71
N PRO A 163 -18.23 -1.65 -11.81
CA PRO A 163 -18.77 -0.29 -11.74
C PRO A 163 -19.93 -0.19 -10.74
N GLY A 164 -19.74 0.63 -9.70
CA GLY A 164 -20.72 0.87 -8.64
C GLY A 164 -20.74 -0.16 -7.50
N ILE A 165 -19.90 -1.20 -7.53
CA ILE A 165 -19.82 -2.25 -6.50
C ILE A 165 -18.47 -2.15 -5.78
N TYR A 166 -18.53 -1.70 -4.52
CA TYR A 166 -17.36 -1.48 -3.68
C TYR A 166 -17.27 -2.48 -2.53
N TYR A 167 -16.05 -2.77 -2.12
CA TYR A 167 -15.72 -3.60 -0.97
C TYR A 167 -14.73 -2.86 -0.09
N PHE A 168 -14.95 -2.87 1.23
CA PHE A 168 -14.06 -2.19 2.15
C PHE A 168 -13.04 -3.17 2.76
N LEU A 169 -11.76 -2.83 2.73
CA LEU A 169 -10.65 -3.57 3.31
C LEU A 169 -10.31 -2.93 4.65
N MET A 170 -10.38 -3.70 5.73
CA MET A 170 -10.12 -3.20 7.09
C MET A 170 -8.62 -2.96 7.33
N GLU A 171 -8.28 -2.47 8.53
CA GLU A 171 -6.89 -2.25 8.97
C GLU A 171 -6.02 -3.52 8.89
N ASN A 172 -6.63 -4.69 9.08
CA ASN A 172 -5.94 -5.97 8.95
C ASN A 172 -5.94 -6.54 7.52
N GLY A 173 -6.40 -5.78 6.53
CA GLY A 173 -6.48 -6.18 5.12
C GLY A 173 -7.63 -7.12 4.77
N VAL A 174 -8.44 -7.56 5.74
CA VAL A 174 -9.60 -8.41 5.48
C VAL A 174 -10.79 -7.56 5.04
N MET A 175 -11.50 -8.04 4.03
CA MET A 175 -12.74 -7.47 3.53
C MET A 175 -13.79 -7.42 4.65
N GLN A 176 -14.36 -6.25 4.87
CA GLN A 176 -15.46 -6.07 5.79
C GLN A 176 -16.72 -6.70 5.21
N THR A 177 -17.48 -7.38 6.08
CA THR A 177 -18.81 -7.91 5.79
C THR A 177 -19.74 -7.54 6.94
N SER A 178 -21.05 -7.67 6.74
CA SER A 178 -21.98 -7.45 7.86
C SER A 178 -21.82 -8.45 9.02
N LYS A 179 -21.05 -9.53 8.84
CA LYS A 179 -20.83 -10.58 9.84
C LYS A 179 -19.61 -10.36 10.72
N ASN A 180 -18.55 -9.71 10.23
CA ASN A 180 -17.25 -9.71 10.90
C ASN A 180 -16.97 -8.47 11.75
N ARG A 181 -17.67 -7.35 11.54
CA ARG A 181 -17.43 -6.11 12.33
C ARG A 181 -18.62 -5.15 12.32
N ASN A 182 -19.02 -4.67 13.50
CA ASN A 182 -19.99 -3.57 13.70
C ASN A 182 -21.21 -3.61 12.76
N GLU A 183 -21.80 -4.80 12.56
CA GLU A 183 -22.97 -5.00 11.69
C GLU A 183 -22.75 -4.53 10.24
N GLY A 184 -21.51 -4.55 9.75
CA GLY A 184 -21.17 -4.11 8.40
C GLY A 184 -20.92 -2.62 8.27
N LYS A 185 -20.90 -1.88 9.39
CA LYS A 185 -20.65 -0.44 9.34
C LYS A 185 -19.15 -0.14 9.19
N THR A 186 -18.76 0.44 8.06
CA THR A 186 -17.39 0.91 7.79
C THR A 186 -17.10 2.16 8.64
N PRO A 187 -15.83 2.54 8.86
CA PRO A 187 -15.53 3.61 9.82
C PRO A 187 -15.75 5.04 9.26
N ASP A 188 -16.14 5.17 8.00
CA ASP A 188 -16.75 6.34 7.37
C ASP A 188 -18.29 6.30 7.37
N GLY A 189 -18.89 5.22 7.87
CA GLY A 189 -20.31 5.14 8.22
C GLY A 189 -21.21 4.43 7.21
N TYR A 190 -20.67 3.91 6.11
CA TYR A 190 -21.42 3.09 5.15
C TYR A 190 -21.71 1.70 5.71
N VAL A 191 -22.73 1.02 5.18
CA VAL A 191 -23.11 -0.33 5.61
C VAL A 191 -22.91 -1.28 4.43
N VAL A 192 -22.01 -2.25 4.58
CA VAL A 192 -21.79 -3.32 3.61
C VAL A 192 -22.75 -4.50 3.86
N ASN A 193 -23.09 -5.21 2.79
CA ASN A 193 -23.92 -6.41 2.83
C ASN A 193 -23.18 -7.62 3.44
N THR A 194 -23.88 -8.75 3.57
CA THR A 194 -23.30 -10.01 4.05
C THR A 194 -22.21 -10.57 3.15
N ASP A 195 -22.22 -10.21 1.87
CA ASP A 195 -21.20 -10.55 0.88
C ASP A 195 -20.12 -9.46 0.75
N GLY A 196 -20.12 -8.45 1.64
CA GLY A 196 -19.15 -7.36 1.68
C GLY A 196 -19.41 -6.24 0.68
N LYS A 197 -20.43 -6.36 -0.17
CA LYS A 197 -20.76 -5.33 -1.17
C LYS A 197 -21.36 -4.10 -0.53
N TRP A 198 -20.91 -2.94 -0.96
CA TRP A 198 -21.62 -1.69 -0.85
C TRP A 198 -21.94 -1.17 -2.25
N CYS A 199 -23.21 -0.87 -2.48
CA CYS A 199 -23.66 -0.22 -3.71
C CYS A 199 -24.00 1.23 -3.38
N LYS A 200 -23.46 2.17 -4.16
CA LYS A 200 -23.81 3.59 -4.02
C LYS A 200 -25.31 3.76 -4.30
N PRO A 201 -26.08 4.46 -3.45
CA PRO A 201 -27.46 4.81 -3.76
C PRO A 201 -27.50 5.65 -5.04
N ASN A 202 -28.40 5.30 -5.96
CA ASN A 202 -28.65 6.10 -7.18
C ASN A 202 -29.22 7.49 -6.85
#